data_AF-A0A0K9GRL0-F1
#
_entry.id   AF-A0A0K9GRL0-F1
#
_cell.length_a   1.000
_cell.length_b   1.000
_cell.length_c   1.000
_cell.angle_alpha   90.00
_cell.angle_beta   90.00
_cell.angle_gamma   90.00
#
_symmetry.space_group_name_H-M   'P 1'
#
loop_
_entity.id
_entity.type
_entity.pdbx_description
1 polymer ?
#
loop_
_entity_poly.entity_id
_entity_poly.type
_entity_poly.pdbx_seq_one_letter_code
_entity_poly.pdbx_strand_id
1 'polypeptide(L)'
;MKTFARIIFFVIVFFILGIYFNIDRNTGQDEVLDGSKEANPGGQTNLEKSKAPALENGLIKPTSGLALTIGKNQDEVLKIFGEPDRIDLSAYGYDWWIYNKKQDTYFQLAMDKGKVISAYGLGDLTDVSPFYIGQPIDEIYSSLFFETSVDIDTDSGSYRFELSEEDMNIRPLIMIGDIYIQLYLDKFTGTVSSVRYLNAETLIKQRPYEITYRGELVSESEFSEEDWLKVENGSERQIFDFTNIIRGRFGLDPLSWDEPTSEVAFLHSSDMYQAEYFSHTSPTAGELAERLKTGKVMYTIAGENIAAKYVDAIEAMEGWLNSKGHRDTMLNKEFTHLGVGVYQKYYTQNFIRK
;
A
#
# COMPACT_ATOMS: atom_id res chain seq x y z
N MET A 1 47.39 31.09 20.98
CA MET A 1 46.12 31.65 20.45
C MET A 1 46.04 31.69 18.93
N LYS A 2 47.08 32.12 18.18
CA LYS A 2 47.02 32.23 16.70
C LYS A 2 46.92 30.89 15.94
N THR A 3 47.46 29.80 16.49
CA THR A 3 47.42 28.47 15.86
C THR A 3 46.07 27.77 16.05
N PHE A 4 45.43 27.98 17.20
CA PHE A 4 44.12 27.38 17.53
C PHE A 4 43.00 28.00 16.70
N ALA A 5 43.05 29.32 16.45
CA ALA A 5 42.10 30.02 15.60
C ALA A 5 42.16 29.58 14.12
N ARG A 6 43.34 29.18 13.61
CA ARG A 6 43.49 28.65 12.25
C ARG A 6 42.88 27.26 12.09
N ILE A 7 43.02 26.40 13.10
CA ILE A 7 42.44 25.04 13.05
C ILE A 7 40.91 25.12 13.08
N ILE A 8 40.33 25.98 13.91
CA ILE A 8 38.88 26.18 13.96
C ILE A 8 38.34 26.72 12.63
N PHE A 9 39.07 27.64 11.97
CA PHE A 9 38.67 28.16 10.66
C PHE A 9 38.68 27.08 9.57
N PHE A 10 39.69 26.20 9.52
CA PHE A 10 39.72 25.10 8.57
C PHE A 10 38.64 24.05 8.85
N VAL A 11 38.35 23.74 10.12
CA VAL A 11 37.26 22.81 10.48
C VAL A 11 35.91 23.37 10.06
N ILE A 12 35.64 24.67 10.27
CA ILE A 12 34.38 25.30 9.86
C ILE A 12 34.25 25.35 8.32
N VAL A 13 35.33 25.63 7.60
CA VAL A 13 35.31 25.62 6.12
C VAL A 13 35.07 24.20 5.58
N PHE A 14 35.68 23.17 6.16
CA PHE A 14 35.40 21.77 5.80
C PHE A 14 34.00 21.32 6.23
N PHE A 15 33.45 21.85 7.32
CA PHE A 15 32.08 21.56 7.74
C PHE A 15 31.05 22.24 6.83
N ILE A 16 31.30 23.48 6.40
CA ILE A 16 30.43 24.20 5.44
C ILE A 16 30.55 23.60 4.03
N LEU A 17 31.75 23.21 3.58
CA LEU A 17 31.91 22.45 2.33
C LEU A 17 31.32 21.05 2.44
N GLY A 18 31.41 20.39 3.59
CA GLY A 18 30.75 19.12 3.87
C GLY A 18 29.24 19.24 3.81
N ILE A 19 28.66 20.31 4.38
CA ILE A 19 27.23 20.62 4.28
C ILE A 19 26.86 20.98 2.84
N TYR A 20 27.68 21.74 2.11
CA TYR A 20 27.40 22.10 0.71
C TYR A 20 27.49 20.87 -0.22
N PHE A 21 28.46 19.97 -0.01
CA PHE A 21 28.54 18.69 -0.73
C PHE A 21 27.49 17.66 -0.27
N ASN A 22 26.92 17.81 0.93
CA ASN A 22 25.81 16.97 1.39
C ASN A 22 24.44 17.50 0.93
N ILE A 23 24.32 18.82 0.69
CA ILE A 23 23.13 19.45 0.10
C ILE A 23 23.06 19.16 -1.42
N ASP A 24 24.20 19.07 -2.11
CA ASP A 24 24.24 18.80 -3.57
C ASP A 24 24.31 17.30 -3.94
N ARG A 25 24.32 16.41 -2.93
CA ARG A 25 24.15 14.95 -3.12
C ARG A 25 22.71 14.48 -2.98
N ASN A 26 21.77 15.39 -2.73
CA ASN A 26 20.34 15.11 -2.65
C ASN A 26 19.62 15.45 -3.97
N THR A 27 20.28 15.26 -5.11
CA THR A 27 19.59 15.05 -6.39
C THR A 27 19.01 13.65 -6.35
N GLY A 28 17.68 13.56 -6.36
CA GLY A 28 16.89 12.34 -6.13
C GLY A 28 17.53 11.09 -6.72
N GLN A 29 18.02 10.22 -5.84
CA GLN A 29 17.97 8.79 -6.14
C GLN A 29 16.51 8.41 -5.95
N ASP A 30 15.87 7.99 -7.04
CA ASP A 30 14.54 7.42 -7.02
C ASP A 30 14.52 6.32 -5.96
N GLU A 31 13.79 6.56 -4.87
CA GLU A 31 13.74 5.62 -3.75
C GLU A 31 13.15 4.31 -4.26
N VAL A 32 13.77 3.20 -3.90
CA VAL A 32 13.30 1.87 -4.28
C VAL A 32 12.39 1.36 -3.17
N LEU A 33 11.13 1.03 -3.49
CA LEU A 33 10.17 0.51 -2.51
C LEU A 33 10.07 -1.03 -2.57
N ASP A 34 10.66 -1.69 -1.58
CA ASP A 34 10.56 -3.14 -1.36
C ASP A 34 9.72 -3.42 -0.10
N GLY A 35 8.63 -4.17 -0.28
CA GLY A 35 7.70 -4.56 0.79
C GLY A 35 8.16 -5.76 1.63
N SER A 36 9.33 -6.37 1.38
CA SER A 36 9.80 -7.49 2.20
C SER A 36 10.28 -7.02 3.58
N LYS A 37 9.37 -6.94 4.55
CA LYS A 37 9.73 -7.04 5.98
C LYS A 37 9.93 -8.51 6.29
N GLU A 38 11.18 -8.97 6.32
CA GLU A 38 11.50 -10.38 6.60
C GLU A 38 10.98 -10.77 8.00
N ALA A 39 10.04 -11.71 8.05
CA ALA A 39 9.69 -12.39 9.29
C ALA A 39 10.91 -13.19 9.76
N ASN A 40 11.47 -12.82 10.90
CA ASN A 40 12.59 -13.54 11.49
C ASN A 40 12.06 -14.82 12.17
N PRO A 41 12.34 -16.05 11.68
CA PRO A 41 11.76 -17.28 12.25
C PRO A 41 12.43 -17.73 13.57
N GLY A 42 13.03 -16.79 14.31
CA GLY A 42 13.88 -17.08 15.46
C GLY A 42 13.31 -16.53 16.76
N GLY A 43 12.61 -17.37 17.54
CA GLY A 43 12.39 -17.09 18.96
C GLY A 43 11.22 -17.81 19.60
N GLN A 44 11.48 -18.93 20.27
CA GLN A 44 10.64 -19.36 21.40
C GLN A 44 10.93 -18.41 22.57
N THR A 45 10.09 -17.41 22.79
CA THR A 45 10.11 -16.60 24.02
C THR A 45 8.87 -16.88 24.86
N ASN A 46 9.10 -17.18 26.13
CA ASN A 46 8.06 -17.38 27.14
C ASN A 46 7.32 -16.06 27.38
N LEU A 47 6.08 -15.96 26.89
CA LEU A 47 5.17 -14.89 27.24
C LEU A 47 4.19 -15.39 28.32
N GLU A 48 4.36 -14.86 29.53
CA GLU A 48 3.39 -15.02 30.61
C GLU A 48 2.10 -14.24 30.26
N LYS A 49 0.96 -14.91 30.42
CA LYS A 49 -0.38 -14.35 30.18
C LYS A 49 -0.73 -13.33 31.26
N SER A 50 -0.85 -12.07 30.87
CA SER A 50 -1.58 -11.05 31.64
C SER A 50 -2.95 -10.85 31.00
N LYS A 51 -4.01 -11.30 31.66
CA LYS A 51 -5.39 -10.97 31.31
C LYS A 51 -5.75 -9.61 31.90
N ALA A 52 -6.14 -8.67 31.05
CA ALA A 52 -6.96 -7.53 31.43
C ALA A 52 -8.17 -7.46 30.48
N PRO A 53 -9.41 -7.52 30.98
CA PRO A 53 -10.58 -7.17 30.18
C PRO A 53 -11.06 -5.73 30.45
N ALA A 54 -11.64 -5.14 29.40
CA ALA A 54 -12.63 -4.07 29.37
C ALA A 54 -12.17 -2.60 29.39
N LEU A 55 -11.82 -2.12 28.19
CA LEU A 55 -12.39 -0.98 27.44
C LEU A 55 -11.62 -1.01 26.11
N GLU A 56 -12.20 -1.52 25.01
CA GLU A 56 -11.46 -1.64 23.74
C GLU A 56 -11.08 -0.26 23.19
N ASN A 57 -9.86 0.19 23.50
CA ASN A 57 -9.16 1.36 22.93
C ASN A 57 -9.92 2.69 22.90
N GLY A 58 -10.95 2.88 23.74
CA GLY A 58 -11.78 4.09 23.72
C GLY A 58 -12.65 4.24 22.46
N LEU A 59 -12.69 3.22 21.59
CA LEU A 59 -13.46 3.21 20.35
C LEU A 59 -14.86 2.68 20.58
N ILE A 60 -15.83 3.37 20.00
CA ILE A 60 -17.20 2.84 19.91
C ILE A 60 -17.20 1.81 18.78
N LYS A 61 -17.70 0.60 19.07
CA LYS A 61 -17.92 -0.43 18.06
C LYS A 61 -18.66 0.17 16.85
N PRO A 62 -18.18 -0.04 15.60
CA PRO A 62 -18.81 0.52 14.42
C PRO A 62 -20.30 0.21 14.37
N THR A 63 -21.11 1.21 14.03
CA THR A 63 -22.58 1.07 13.91
C THR A 63 -23.07 1.26 12.48
N SER A 64 -22.17 1.58 11.55
CA SER A 64 -22.40 1.72 10.11
C SER A 64 -21.11 1.41 9.32
N GLY A 65 -21.16 1.61 8.00
CA GLY A 65 -20.00 1.55 7.13
C GLY A 65 -19.48 0.16 6.78
N LEU A 66 -18.35 0.16 6.09
CA LEU A 66 -17.67 -1.06 5.61
C LEU A 66 -17.25 -2.00 6.75
N ALA A 67 -17.03 -1.48 7.96
CA ALA A 67 -16.74 -2.31 9.12
C ALA A 67 -17.83 -3.38 9.38
N LEU A 68 -19.10 -3.03 9.14
CA LEU A 68 -20.23 -3.94 9.33
C LEU A 68 -20.40 -4.97 8.22
N THR A 69 -19.63 -4.87 7.12
CA THR A 69 -19.72 -5.86 6.05
C THR A 69 -18.93 -7.12 6.35
N ILE A 70 -17.91 -7.05 7.22
CA ILE A 70 -17.09 -8.21 7.57
C ILE A 70 -17.97 -9.35 8.12
N GLY A 71 -17.86 -10.53 7.52
CA GLY A 71 -18.63 -11.73 7.85
C GLY A 71 -20.00 -11.84 7.16
N LYS A 72 -20.49 -10.79 6.49
CA LYS A 72 -21.74 -10.86 5.70
C LYS A 72 -21.62 -11.85 4.56
N ASN A 73 -22.71 -12.53 4.25
CA ASN A 73 -22.75 -13.40 3.09
C ASN A 73 -23.03 -12.62 1.78
N GLN A 74 -22.80 -13.28 0.66
CA GLN A 74 -22.98 -12.73 -0.68
C GLN A 74 -24.38 -12.13 -0.91
N ASP A 75 -25.45 -12.81 -0.51
CA ASP A 75 -26.83 -12.33 -0.73
C ASP A 75 -27.11 -11.04 0.05
N GLU A 76 -26.57 -10.92 1.27
CA GLU A 76 -26.65 -9.69 2.05
C GLU A 76 -25.91 -8.54 1.37
N VAL A 77 -24.71 -8.79 0.84
CA VAL A 77 -23.90 -7.80 0.12
C VAL A 77 -24.63 -7.31 -1.13
N LEU A 78 -25.11 -8.23 -1.97
CA LEU A 78 -25.86 -7.92 -3.18
C LEU A 78 -27.15 -7.15 -2.89
N LYS A 79 -27.82 -7.44 -1.77
CA LYS A 79 -29.00 -6.69 -1.34
C LYS A 79 -28.69 -5.24 -0.96
N ILE A 80 -27.52 -4.99 -0.36
CA ILE A 80 -27.12 -3.66 0.12
C ILE A 80 -26.53 -2.82 -1.01
N PHE A 81 -25.59 -3.38 -1.77
CA PHE A 81 -24.77 -2.64 -2.74
C PHE A 81 -25.08 -2.97 -4.20
N GLY A 82 -25.82 -4.05 -4.47
CA GLY A 82 -25.99 -4.59 -5.82
C GLY A 82 -24.75 -5.35 -6.30
N GLU A 83 -24.77 -5.70 -7.59
CA GLU A 83 -23.65 -6.35 -8.27
C GLU A 83 -22.40 -5.45 -8.29
N PRO A 84 -21.21 -6.01 -8.08
CA PRO A 84 -19.95 -5.27 -8.23
C PRO A 84 -19.73 -4.88 -9.69
N ASP A 85 -18.98 -3.80 -9.90
CA ASP A 85 -18.60 -3.31 -11.24
C ASP A 85 -17.53 -4.19 -11.89
N ARG A 86 -16.65 -4.76 -11.06
CA ARG A 86 -15.57 -5.65 -11.48
C ARG A 86 -15.29 -6.67 -10.38
N ILE A 87 -14.84 -7.85 -10.77
CA ILE A 87 -14.37 -8.89 -9.85
C ILE A 87 -12.91 -9.17 -10.20
N ASP A 88 -12.01 -8.92 -9.25
CA ASP A 88 -10.56 -9.07 -9.43
C ASP A 88 -10.04 -10.18 -8.50
N LEU A 89 -9.37 -11.19 -9.05
CA LEU A 89 -8.75 -12.25 -8.23
C LEU A 89 -7.59 -11.66 -7.42
N SER A 90 -7.50 -11.99 -6.13
CA SER A 90 -6.35 -11.62 -5.29
C SER A 90 -5.25 -12.68 -5.31
N ALA A 91 -4.01 -12.29 -5.01
CA ALA A 91 -2.88 -13.20 -4.78
C ALA A 91 -3.08 -14.16 -3.58
N TYR A 92 -4.21 -14.07 -2.88
CA TYR A 92 -4.55 -14.88 -1.72
C TYR A 92 -5.79 -15.75 -1.97
N GLY A 93 -6.31 -15.81 -3.19
CA GLY A 93 -7.32 -16.79 -3.62
C GLY A 93 -8.76 -16.43 -3.29
N TYR A 94 -8.98 -15.23 -2.76
CA TYR A 94 -10.30 -14.61 -2.66
C TYR A 94 -10.48 -13.58 -3.77
N ASP A 95 -11.74 -13.24 -4.04
CA ASP A 95 -12.11 -12.27 -5.06
C ASP A 95 -12.36 -10.89 -4.46
N TRP A 96 -11.78 -9.85 -5.05
CA TRP A 96 -12.17 -8.47 -4.77
C TRP A 96 -13.38 -8.10 -5.61
N TRP A 97 -14.49 -7.82 -4.93
CA TRP A 97 -15.67 -7.20 -5.50
C TRP A 97 -15.49 -5.68 -5.49
N ILE A 98 -15.27 -5.10 -6.67
CA ILE A 98 -14.95 -3.69 -6.85
C ILE A 98 -16.23 -2.88 -7.09
N TYR A 99 -16.40 -1.80 -6.34
CA TYR A 99 -17.49 -0.83 -6.51
C TYR A 99 -16.88 0.53 -6.86
N ASN A 100 -16.73 0.81 -8.16
CA ASN A 100 -15.99 1.94 -8.70
C ASN A 100 -16.79 2.83 -9.67
N LYS A 101 -18.12 2.70 -9.75
CA LYS A 101 -18.98 3.60 -10.57
C LYS A 101 -18.70 5.10 -10.37
N LYS A 102 -18.31 5.48 -9.14
CA LYS A 102 -17.88 6.84 -8.81
C LYS A 102 -16.63 6.80 -7.96
N GLN A 103 -15.69 7.69 -8.25
CA GLN A 103 -14.42 7.78 -7.55
C GLN A 103 -14.58 8.21 -6.09
N ASP A 104 -15.48 9.15 -5.81
CA ASP A 104 -15.75 9.67 -4.47
C ASP A 104 -16.42 8.64 -3.54
N THR A 105 -17.03 7.59 -4.08
CA THR A 105 -17.63 6.49 -3.29
C THR A 105 -16.96 5.16 -3.56
N TYR A 106 -15.69 5.15 -3.98
CA TYR A 106 -14.96 3.91 -4.24
C TYR A 106 -14.80 3.06 -2.97
N PHE A 107 -15.11 1.77 -3.10
CA PHE A 107 -14.73 0.73 -2.14
C PHE A 107 -14.61 -0.63 -2.82
N GLN A 108 -13.99 -1.59 -2.13
CA GLN A 108 -13.96 -2.99 -2.55
C GLN A 108 -14.12 -3.94 -1.37
N LEU A 109 -14.75 -5.09 -1.60
CA LEU A 109 -14.99 -6.14 -0.61
C LEU A 109 -14.27 -7.42 -1.03
N ALA A 110 -13.45 -8.00 -0.14
CA ALA A 110 -12.84 -9.30 -0.38
C ALA A 110 -13.84 -10.40 -0.03
N MET A 111 -14.20 -11.21 -1.01
CA MET A 111 -15.14 -12.31 -0.92
C MET A 111 -14.38 -13.64 -0.95
N ASP A 112 -14.43 -14.40 0.14
CA ASP A 112 -13.96 -15.78 0.18
C ASP A 112 -15.11 -16.71 0.56
N LYS A 113 -15.31 -17.77 -0.22
CA LYS A 113 -16.37 -18.78 -0.01
C LYS A 113 -17.75 -18.15 0.28
N GLY A 114 -18.09 -17.09 -0.45
CA GLY A 114 -19.38 -16.38 -0.34
C GLY A 114 -19.52 -15.49 0.90
N LYS A 115 -18.43 -15.16 1.60
CA LYS A 115 -18.43 -14.25 2.75
C LYS A 115 -17.42 -13.12 2.57
N VAL A 116 -17.76 -11.95 3.11
CA VAL A 116 -16.83 -10.82 3.20
C VAL A 116 -15.78 -11.11 4.28
N ILE A 117 -14.51 -11.14 3.90
CA ILE A 117 -13.37 -11.36 4.82
C ILE A 117 -12.50 -10.11 5.03
N SER A 118 -12.58 -9.17 4.09
CA SER A 118 -11.92 -7.86 4.15
C SER A 118 -12.75 -6.82 3.40
N ALA A 119 -12.60 -5.55 3.75
CA ALA A 119 -13.22 -4.43 3.07
C ALA A 119 -12.22 -3.26 3.01
N TYR A 120 -12.16 -2.56 1.89
CA TYR A 120 -11.27 -1.42 1.68
C TYR A 120 -12.05 -0.23 1.15
N GLY A 121 -11.88 0.92 1.80
CA GLY A 121 -12.50 2.19 1.41
C GLY A 121 -11.45 3.25 1.08
N LEU A 122 -11.57 3.84 -0.11
CA LEU A 122 -10.68 4.90 -0.58
C LEU A 122 -11.45 6.17 -0.99
N GLY A 123 -12.69 6.05 -1.49
CA GLY A 123 -13.48 7.20 -1.90
C GLY A 123 -13.77 8.17 -0.75
N ASP A 124 -13.67 9.47 -1.00
CA ASP A 124 -13.80 10.53 0.02
C ASP A 124 -15.16 10.53 0.77
N LEU A 125 -16.21 10.01 0.13
CA LEU A 125 -17.57 9.89 0.66
C LEU A 125 -17.93 8.44 1.05
N THR A 126 -16.98 7.50 1.00
CA THR A 126 -17.18 6.12 1.45
C THR A 126 -17.30 6.07 2.97
N ASP A 127 -18.32 5.39 3.49
CA ASP A 127 -18.52 5.22 4.94
C ASP A 127 -17.49 4.23 5.51
N VAL A 128 -16.37 4.78 5.99
CA VAL A 128 -15.28 4.10 6.68
C VAL A 128 -15.33 4.33 8.20
N SER A 129 -16.53 4.36 8.76
CA SER A 129 -16.74 4.49 10.21
C SER A 129 -15.91 3.46 11.02
N PRO A 130 -15.37 3.86 12.19
CA PRO A 130 -15.62 5.10 12.92
C PRO A 130 -14.74 6.28 12.46
N PHE A 131 -13.92 6.08 11.42
CA PHE A 131 -13.07 7.11 10.82
C PHE A 131 -13.78 7.77 9.63
N TYR A 132 -13.14 8.76 9.05
CA TYR A 132 -13.52 9.31 7.76
C TYR A 132 -12.28 9.63 6.93
N ILE A 133 -12.40 9.57 5.61
CA ILE A 133 -11.31 9.91 4.70
C ILE A 133 -10.96 11.39 4.86
N GLY A 134 -9.67 11.69 4.97
CA GLY A 134 -9.18 13.04 5.27
C GLY A 134 -9.22 13.43 6.75
N GLN A 135 -9.59 12.51 7.66
CA GLN A 135 -9.55 12.76 9.09
C GLN A 135 -8.14 13.15 9.55
N PRO A 136 -7.96 14.28 10.25
CA PRO A 136 -6.68 14.70 10.79
C PRO A 136 -6.12 13.69 11.80
N ILE A 137 -4.84 13.38 11.67
CA ILE A 137 -4.15 12.41 12.53
C ILE A 137 -4.18 12.81 14.01
N ASP A 138 -4.11 14.10 14.33
CA ASP A 138 -4.13 14.61 15.70
C ASP A 138 -5.47 14.36 16.42
N GLU A 139 -6.60 14.36 15.70
CA GLU A 139 -7.90 13.95 16.24
C GLU A 139 -7.90 12.47 16.67
N ILE A 140 -7.14 11.65 15.94
CA ILE A 140 -7.08 10.20 16.16
C ILE A 140 -6.15 9.89 17.33
N TYR A 141 -4.92 10.39 17.35
CA TYR A 141 -3.96 10.09 18.42
C TYR A 141 -4.28 10.80 19.74
N SER A 142 -5.13 11.83 19.72
CA SER A 142 -5.63 12.45 20.96
C SER A 142 -6.74 11.65 21.64
N SER A 143 -7.42 10.77 20.89
CA SER A 143 -8.58 10.00 21.37
C SER A 143 -8.31 8.50 21.46
N LEU A 144 -7.35 7.99 20.69
CA LEU A 144 -7.03 6.58 20.58
C LEU A 144 -5.64 6.25 21.09
N PHE A 145 -5.56 5.11 21.78
CA PHE A 145 -4.30 4.49 22.11
C PHE A 145 -3.99 3.41 21.07
N PHE A 146 -2.82 3.52 20.45
CA PHE A 146 -2.33 2.52 19.50
C PHE A 146 -1.36 1.58 20.19
N GLU A 147 -1.64 0.29 20.11
CA GLU A 147 -0.74 -0.74 20.59
C GLU A 147 0.36 -1.00 19.56
N THR A 148 1.59 -1.21 20.03
CA THR A 148 2.74 -1.55 19.17
C THR A 148 2.78 -3.03 18.81
N SER A 149 1.88 -3.83 19.38
CA SER A 149 1.72 -5.24 19.04
C SER A 149 0.27 -5.65 19.15
N VAL A 150 -0.16 -6.57 18.29
CA VAL A 150 -1.51 -7.14 18.31
C VAL A 150 -1.40 -8.65 18.40
N ASP A 151 -1.97 -9.22 19.47
CA ASP A 151 -2.00 -10.66 19.74
C ASP A 151 -3.32 -11.27 19.24
N ILE A 152 -3.22 -12.38 18.50
CA ILE A 152 -4.35 -13.12 17.94
C ILE A 152 -4.21 -14.59 18.32
N ASP A 153 -5.16 -15.08 19.11
CA ASP A 153 -5.29 -16.50 19.45
C ASP A 153 -6.38 -17.14 18.59
N THR A 154 -6.04 -18.21 17.87
CA THR A 154 -6.97 -19.04 17.10
C THR A 154 -6.86 -20.49 17.54
N ASP A 155 -7.74 -21.36 17.02
CA ASP A 155 -7.62 -22.80 17.23
C ASP A 155 -6.33 -23.40 16.62
N SER A 156 -5.74 -22.73 15.62
CA SER A 156 -4.54 -23.18 14.90
C SER A 156 -3.22 -22.68 15.50
N GLY A 157 -3.27 -21.68 16.39
CA GLY A 157 -2.07 -21.13 17.00
C GLY A 157 -2.27 -19.75 17.64
N SER A 158 -1.17 -19.23 18.17
CA SER A 158 -1.06 -17.86 18.67
C SER A 158 -0.15 -17.07 17.75
N TYR A 159 -0.56 -15.87 17.36
CA TYR A 159 0.14 -14.99 16.43
C TYR A 159 0.27 -13.61 17.06
N ARG A 160 1.45 -13.02 17.00
CA ARG A 160 1.72 -11.67 17.50
C ARG A 160 2.30 -10.84 16.39
N PHE A 161 1.54 -9.84 15.97
CA PHE A 161 2.02 -8.81 15.06
C PHE A 161 2.76 -7.73 15.84
N GLU A 162 3.90 -7.31 15.34
CA GLU A 162 4.69 -6.21 15.89
C GLU A 162 4.76 -5.07 14.86
N LEU A 163 4.40 -3.88 15.29
CA LEU A 163 4.36 -2.69 14.44
C LEU A 163 5.64 -1.88 14.66
N SER A 164 6.39 -1.65 13.58
CA SER A 164 7.55 -0.74 13.61
C SER A 164 7.11 0.71 13.82
N GLU A 165 8.05 1.60 14.15
CA GLU A 165 7.78 3.04 14.25
C GLU A 165 7.18 3.59 12.94
N GLU A 166 7.65 3.10 11.79
CA GLU A 166 7.08 3.47 10.49
C GLU A 166 5.63 2.98 10.38
N ASP A 167 5.34 1.72 10.69
CA ASP A 167 3.97 1.18 10.64
C ASP A 167 3.03 1.99 11.55
N MET A 168 3.49 2.34 12.75
CA MET A 168 2.74 3.15 13.70
C MET A 168 2.45 4.56 13.18
N ASN A 169 3.21 5.08 12.22
CA ASN A 169 3.07 6.43 11.68
C ASN A 169 2.31 6.49 10.35
N ILE A 170 2.34 5.42 9.55
CA ILE A 170 1.72 5.42 8.21
C ILE A 170 0.59 4.40 8.04
N ARG A 171 0.51 3.37 8.87
CA ARG A 171 -0.53 2.32 8.76
C ARG A 171 -0.79 1.58 10.08
N PRO A 172 -1.11 2.28 11.19
CA PRO A 172 -1.36 1.62 12.47
C PRO A 172 -2.49 0.60 12.37
N LEU A 173 -2.40 -0.45 13.19
CA LEU A 173 -3.36 -1.53 13.30
C LEU A 173 -4.20 -1.34 14.55
N ILE A 174 -5.53 -1.39 14.39
CA ILE A 174 -6.48 -1.19 15.48
C ILE A 174 -7.37 -2.43 15.57
N MET A 175 -7.55 -2.97 16.77
CA MET A 175 -8.52 -4.03 17.03
C MET A 175 -9.80 -3.43 17.63
N ILE A 176 -10.97 -3.79 17.07
CA ILE A 176 -12.28 -3.46 17.63
C ILE A 176 -13.18 -4.69 17.56
N GLY A 177 -13.48 -5.30 18.69
CA GLY A 177 -14.12 -6.61 18.75
C GLY A 177 -13.31 -7.64 17.97
N ASP A 178 -13.97 -8.30 17.01
CA ASP A 178 -13.37 -9.38 16.22
C ASP A 178 -12.81 -8.89 14.86
N ILE A 179 -12.75 -7.58 14.64
CA ILE A 179 -12.22 -6.98 13.40
C ILE A 179 -10.94 -6.20 13.65
N TYR A 180 -10.10 -6.17 12.63
CA TYR A 180 -8.81 -5.48 12.59
C TYR A 180 -8.87 -4.40 11.53
N ILE A 181 -8.42 -3.20 11.87
CA ILE A 181 -8.47 -2.03 10.99
C ILE A 181 -7.03 -1.59 10.73
N GLN A 182 -6.58 -1.70 9.48
CA GLN A 182 -5.41 -0.99 9.00
C GLN A 182 -5.86 0.41 8.58
N LEU A 183 -5.40 1.41 9.32
CA LEU A 183 -5.71 2.81 9.06
C LEU A 183 -4.56 3.44 8.29
N TYR A 184 -4.70 3.63 6.98
CA TYR A 184 -3.63 4.21 6.17
C TYR A 184 -3.62 5.73 6.31
N LEU A 185 -2.42 6.27 6.51
CA LEU A 185 -2.19 7.68 6.78
C LEU A 185 -1.28 8.24 5.69
N ASP A 186 -1.67 9.38 5.13
CA ASP A 186 -0.82 10.20 4.29
C ASP A 186 0.05 11.08 5.19
N LYS A 187 1.33 10.72 5.33
CA LYS A 187 2.26 11.43 6.21
C LYS A 187 2.56 12.86 5.77
N PHE A 188 2.32 13.20 4.50
CA PHE A 188 2.57 14.53 3.98
C PHE A 188 1.41 15.48 4.28
N THR A 189 0.17 14.99 4.25
CA THR A 189 -1.01 15.79 4.61
C THR A 189 -1.37 15.69 6.08
N GLY A 190 -0.93 14.64 6.77
CA GLY A 190 -1.28 14.36 8.17
C GLY A 190 -2.73 13.89 8.33
N THR A 191 -3.26 13.14 7.35
CA THR A 191 -4.67 12.73 7.31
C THR A 191 -4.84 11.27 6.91
N VAL A 192 -5.98 10.67 7.24
CA VAL A 192 -6.38 9.33 6.76
C VAL A 192 -6.49 9.32 5.23
N SER A 193 -5.72 8.47 4.56
CA SER A 193 -5.75 8.28 3.11
C SER A 193 -6.81 7.27 2.69
N SER A 194 -6.89 6.16 3.41
CA SER A 194 -7.78 5.02 3.15
C SER A 194 -7.91 4.13 4.41
N VAL A 195 -8.87 3.21 4.41
CA VAL A 195 -9.10 2.29 5.53
C VAL A 195 -9.33 0.87 5.02
N ARG A 196 -8.64 -0.12 5.61
CA ARG A 196 -8.91 -1.54 5.38
C ARG A 196 -9.36 -2.23 6.66
N TYR A 197 -10.45 -2.98 6.56
CA TYR A 197 -10.99 -3.84 7.60
C TYR A 197 -10.70 -5.29 7.27
N LEU A 198 -10.29 -6.08 8.25
CA LEU A 198 -9.88 -7.47 8.10
C LEU A 198 -10.49 -8.31 9.22
N ASN A 199 -10.83 -9.57 8.92
CA ASN A 199 -10.92 -10.58 9.96
C ASN A 199 -9.51 -11.11 10.35
N ALA A 200 -9.42 -11.82 11.47
CA ALA A 200 -8.17 -12.40 11.96
C ALA A 200 -7.46 -13.28 10.94
N GLU A 201 -8.20 -14.19 10.28
CA GLU A 201 -7.65 -15.14 9.32
C GLU A 201 -7.00 -14.45 8.13
N THR A 202 -7.61 -13.38 7.60
CA THR A 202 -7.08 -12.62 6.47
C THR A 202 -5.82 -11.84 6.87
N LEU A 203 -5.81 -11.25 8.07
CA LEU A 203 -4.63 -10.55 8.59
C LEU A 203 -3.43 -11.52 8.76
N ILE A 204 -3.68 -12.71 9.33
CA ILE A 204 -2.67 -13.79 9.47
C ILE A 204 -2.19 -14.28 8.10
N LYS A 205 -3.08 -14.34 7.12
CA LYS A 205 -2.75 -14.78 5.76
C LYS A 205 -1.90 -13.75 5.01
N GLN A 206 -2.26 -12.47 5.08
CA GLN A 206 -1.58 -11.37 4.39
C GLN A 206 -0.23 -11.00 5.02
N ARG A 207 -0.12 -11.10 6.34
CA ARG A 207 1.10 -10.73 7.11
C ARG A 207 1.66 -9.35 6.75
N PRO A 208 0.85 -8.27 6.85
CA PRO A 208 1.31 -6.95 6.48
C PRO A 208 2.36 -6.36 7.44
N TYR A 209 2.53 -6.95 8.63
CA TYR A 209 3.51 -6.53 9.64
C TYR A 209 4.43 -7.69 10.02
N GLU A 210 5.51 -7.38 10.76
CA GLU A 210 6.35 -8.41 11.37
C GLU A 210 5.49 -9.28 12.29
N ILE A 211 5.70 -10.60 12.25
CA ILE A 211 4.88 -11.57 12.96
C ILE A 211 5.75 -12.61 13.66
N THR A 212 5.47 -12.84 14.93
CA THR A 212 5.95 -14.01 15.67
C THR A 212 4.76 -14.94 15.92
N TYR A 213 4.98 -16.26 15.91
CA TYR A 213 3.86 -17.20 16.04
C TYR A 213 4.26 -18.52 16.70
N ARG A 214 3.24 -19.18 17.26
CA ARG A 214 3.29 -20.56 17.74
C ARG A 214 2.10 -21.32 17.17
N GLY A 215 2.35 -22.21 16.22
CA GLY A 215 1.32 -22.99 15.55
C GLY A 215 1.63 -23.14 14.06
N GLU A 216 0.59 -23.33 13.26
CA GLU A 216 0.72 -23.43 11.81
C GLU A 216 0.56 -22.06 11.15
N LEU A 217 1.43 -21.74 10.21
CA LEU A 217 1.22 -20.64 9.29
C LEU A 217 0.59 -21.18 8.02
N VAL A 218 -0.56 -20.64 7.63
CA VAL A 218 -1.18 -20.97 6.34
C VAL A 218 -0.18 -20.64 5.24
N SER A 219 0.22 -21.63 4.45
CA SER A 219 1.13 -21.38 3.33
C SER A 219 0.47 -20.44 2.31
N GLU A 220 1.28 -19.61 1.63
CA GLU A 220 0.79 -18.95 0.43
C GLU A 220 0.26 -20.03 -0.54
N SER A 221 -0.91 -19.79 -1.13
CA SER A 221 -1.47 -20.74 -2.09
C SER A 221 -0.59 -20.75 -3.34
N GLU A 222 -0.28 -21.92 -3.88
CA GLU A 222 0.37 -22.00 -5.19
C GLU A 222 -0.63 -21.60 -6.26
N PHE A 223 -0.34 -20.51 -6.97
CA PHE A 223 -1.15 -20.02 -8.08
C PHE A 223 -0.64 -20.58 -9.40
N SER A 224 -1.58 -21.01 -10.25
CA SER A 224 -1.26 -21.32 -11.64
C SER A 224 -0.85 -20.07 -12.41
N GLU A 225 -0.16 -20.20 -13.54
CA GLU A 225 0.14 -19.05 -14.42
C GLU A 225 -1.13 -18.33 -14.88
N GLU A 226 -2.22 -19.08 -15.12
CA GLU A 226 -3.51 -18.50 -15.51
C GLU A 226 -4.11 -17.65 -14.39
N ASP A 227 -4.01 -18.10 -13.14
CA ASP A 227 -4.53 -17.36 -12.00
C ASP A 227 -3.66 -16.15 -11.69
N TRP A 228 -2.34 -16.24 -11.84
CA TRP A 228 -1.44 -15.08 -11.75
C TRP A 228 -1.81 -14.01 -12.79
N LEU A 229 -2.09 -14.39 -14.03
CA LEU A 229 -2.54 -13.44 -15.04
C LEU A 229 -3.83 -12.71 -14.63
N LYS A 230 -4.77 -13.39 -13.95
CA LYS A 230 -5.99 -12.73 -13.42
C LYS A 230 -5.65 -11.76 -12.28
N VAL A 231 -4.76 -12.16 -11.38
CA VAL A 231 -4.28 -11.33 -10.26
C VAL A 231 -3.58 -10.07 -10.77
N GLU A 232 -2.70 -10.23 -11.76
CA GLU A 232 -1.94 -9.15 -12.40
C GLU A 232 -2.89 -8.13 -13.05
N ASN A 233 -3.78 -8.59 -13.94
CA ASN A 233 -4.77 -7.73 -14.59
C ASN A 233 -5.68 -6.99 -13.60
N GLY A 234 -6.13 -7.67 -12.54
CA GLY A 234 -6.94 -7.05 -11.48
C GLY A 234 -6.16 -5.96 -10.73
N SER A 235 -4.91 -6.25 -10.39
CA SER A 235 -4.02 -5.31 -9.68
C SER A 235 -3.71 -4.07 -10.52
N GLU A 236 -3.48 -4.22 -11.82
CA GLU A 236 -3.28 -3.10 -12.75
C GLU A 236 -4.47 -2.14 -12.77
N ARG A 237 -5.69 -2.68 -12.85
CA ARG A 237 -6.92 -1.88 -12.87
C ARG A 237 -7.20 -1.23 -11.51
N GLN A 238 -6.93 -1.91 -10.41
CA GLN A 238 -7.02 -1.33 -9.06
C GLN A 238 -6.06 -0.15 -8.90
N ILE A 239 -4.79 -0.30 -9.27
CA ILE A 239 -3.79 0.78 -9.18
C ILE A 239 -4.20 1.99 -10.04
N PHE A 240 -4.72 1.74 -11.25
CA PHE A 240 -5.23 2.82 -12.11
C PHE A 240 -6.41 3.57 -11.46
N ASP A 241 -7.37 2.83 -10.91
CA ASP A 241 -8.53 3.41 -10.20
C ASP A 241 -8.05 4.23 -8.99
N PHE A 242 -7.18 3.67 -8.15
CA PHE A 242 -6.64 4.35 -6.98
C PHE A 242 -5.90 5.63 -7.35
N THR A 243 -5.11 5.60 -8.44
CA THR A 243 -4.32 6.75 -8.88
C THR A 243 -5.23 7.91 -9.24
N ASN A 244 -6.31 7.64 -9.95
CA ASN A 244 -7.26 8.67 -10.34
C ASN A 244 -8.09 9.18 -9.17
N ILE A 245 -8.44 8.33 -8.19
CA ILE A 245 -9.11 8.78 -6.97
C ILE A 245 -8.21 9.72 -6.16
N ILE A 246 -6.95 9.33 -5.95
CA ILE A 246 -5.97 10.16 -5.23
C ILE A 246 -5.75 11.47 -5.99
N ARG A 247 -5.54 11.44 -7.31
CA ARG A 247 -5.40 12.66 -8.12
C ARG A 247 -6.61 13.59 -8.01
N GLY A 248 -7.82 13.04 -8.05
CA GLY A 248 -9.05 13.80 -7.85
C GLY A 248 -9.11 14.50 -6.49
N ARG A 249 -8.65 13.83 -5.42
CA ARG A 249 -8.53 14.41 -4.07
C ARG A 249 -7.60 15.62 -4.02
N PHE A 250 -6.57 15.66 -4.87
CA PHE A 250 -5.66 16.80 -5.02
C PHE A 250 -6.10 17.81 -6.10
N GLY A 251 -7.34 17.69 -6.61
CA GLY A 251 -7.89 18.60 -7.61
C GLY A 251 -7.22 18.49 -8.99
N LEU A 252 -6.62 17.33 -9.30
CA LEU A 252 -5.97 17.06 -10.57
C LEU A 252 -6.91 16.29 -11.50
N ASP A 253 -6.73 16.53 -12.80
CA ASP A 253 -7.46 15.79 -13.82
C ASP A 253 -7.09 14.28 -13.79
N PRO A 254 -8.08 13.40 -14.00
CA PRO A 254 -7.84 11.97 -14.10
C PRO A 254 -6.98 11.65 -15.33
N LEU A 255 -6.09 10.69 -15.18
CA LEU A 255 -5.27 10.14 -16.24
C LEU A 255 -6.10 9.17 -17.09
N SER A 256 -5.88 9.21 -18.40
CA SER A 256 -6.45 8.24 -19.33
C SER A 256 -5.60 6.97 -19.36
N TRP A 257 -6.24 5.80 -19.39
CA TRP A 257 -5.50 4.54 -19.57
C TRP A 257 -4.84 4.51 -20.95
N ASP A 258 -3.55 4.15 -21.01
CA ASP A 258 -2.81 3.96 -22.26
C ASP A 258 -2.26 2.53 -22.36
N GLU A 259 -2.91 1.72 -23.19
CA GLU A 259 -2.60 0.29 -23.34
C GLU A 259 -1.14 0.02 -23.76
N PRO A 260 -0.55 0.71 -24.77
CA PRO A 260 0.85 0.49 -25.13
C PRO A 260 1.82 0.85 -24.00
N THR A 261 1.54 1.90 -23.24
CA THR A 261 2.33 2.25 -22.04
C THR A 261 2.21 1.19 -20.96
N SER A 262 1.03 0.58 -20.82
CA SER A 262 0.77 -0.53 -19.89
C SER A 262 1.60 -1.76 -20.22
N GLU A 263 1.66 -2.14 -21.51
CA GLU A 263 2.48 -3.25 -21.99
C GLU A 263 3.96 -3.02 -21.66
N VAL A 264 4.46 -1.79 -21.85
CA VAL A 264 5.83 -1.42 -21.46
C VAL A 264 6.06 -1.55 -19.96
N ALA A 265 5.11 -1.11 -19.14
CA ALA A 265 5.17 -1.24 -17.68
C ALA A 265 5.18 -2.71 -17.25
N PHE A 266 4.34 -3.55 -17.87
CA PHE A 266 4.25 -4.98 -17.57
C PHE A 266 5.57 -5.69 -17.86
N LEU A 267 6.15 -5.41 -19.04
CA LEU A 267 7.44 -5.96 -19.42
C LEU A 267 8.56 -5.55 -18.46
N HIS A 268 8.51 -4.35 -17.91
CA HIS A 268 9.50 -3.91 -16.92
C HIS A 268 9.33 -4.63 -15.57
N SER A 269 8.10 -4.77 -15.07
CA SER A 269 7.79 -5.57 -13.88
C SER A 269 8.26 -7.03 -14.05
N SER A 270 8.04 -7.61 -15.24
CA SER A 270 8.47 -8.96 -15.57
C SER A 270 10.00 -9.10 -15.64
N ASP A 271 10.68 -8.12 -16.24
CA ASP A 271 12.15 -8.07 -16.31
C ASP A 271 12.79 -7.96 -14.92
N MET A 272 12.27 -7.08 -14.06
CA MET A 272 12.73 -6.95 -12.66
C MET A 272 12.57 -8.26 -11.89
N TYR A 273 11.42 -8.93 -12.03
CA TYR A 273 11.19 -10.23 -11.40
C TYR A 273 12.15 -11.30 -11.92
N GLN A 274 12.26 -11.47 -13.25
CA GLN A 274 13.00 -12.58 -13.86
C GLN A 274 14.52 -12.44 -13.74
N ALA A 275 15.02 -11.21 -13.80
CA ALA A 275 16.45 -10.93 -13.68
C ALA A 275 16.88 -10.56 -12.25
N GLU A 276 15.98 -10.71 -11.26
CA GLU A 276 16.24 -10.54 -9.82
C GLU A 276 16.90 -9.19 -9.49
N TYR A 277 16.40 -8.11 -10.09
CA TYR A 277 16.86 -6.75 -9.81
C TYR A 277 15.68 -5.82 -9.55
N PHE A 278 15.96 -4.66 -8.97
CA PHE A 278 14.95 -3.62 -8.78
C PHE A 278 15.56 -2.25 -9.05
N SER A 279 15.19 -1.65 -10.18
CA SER A 279 15.77 -0.39 -10.67
C SER A 279 14.93 0.16 -11.82
N HIS A 280 14.85 1.49 -11.93
CA HIS A 280 14.30 2.18 -13.11
C HIS A 280 15.07 1.90 -14.41
N THR A 281 16.34 1.49 -14.30
CA THR A 281 17.18 1.12 -15.44
C THR A 281 17.21 -0.40 -15.61
N SER A 282 16.68 -0.89 -16.73
CA SER A 282 16.85 -2.29 -17.10
C SER A 282 18.27 -2.54 -17.60
N PRO A 283 18.97 -3.61 -17.14
CA PRO A 283 20.27 -4.01 -17.67
C PRO A 283 20.26 -4.33 -19.17
N THR A 284 19.10 -4.68 -19.73
CA THR A 284 18.96 -5.13 -21.13
C THR A 284 18.10 -4.19 -21.98
N ALA A 285 17.06 -3.60 -21.42
CA ALA A 285 16.12 -2.72 -22.12
C ALA A 285 16.40 -1.21 -21.89
N GLY A 286 17.32 -0.87 -20.99
CA GLY A 286 17.73 0.50 -20.68
C GLY A 286 16.72 1.28 -19.84
N GLU A 287 16.82 2.60 -19.90
CA GLU A 287 15.95 3.57 -19.19
C GLU A 287 14.51 3.57 -19.72
N LEU A 288 13.59 4.15 -18.95
CA LEU A 288 12.17 4.33 -19.32
C LEU A 288 11.99 4.85 -20.76
N ALA A 289 12.77 5.85 -21.15
CA ALA A 289 12.67 6.46 -22.47
C ALA A 289 12.93 5.47 -23.62
N GLU A 290 13.92 4.57 -23.46
CA GLU A 290 14.22 3.53 -24.46
C GLU A 290 13.19 2.41 -24.44
N ARG A 291 12.66 2.05 -23.26
CA ARG A 291 11.56 1.08 -23.13
C ARG A 291 10.29 1.59 -23.83
N LEU A 292 9.88 2.84 -23.58
CA LEU A 292 8.71 3.46 -24.23
C LEU A 292 8.89 3.57 -25.74
N LYS A 293 10.09 3.95 -26.20
CA LYS A 293 10.42 4.01 -27.63
C LYS A 293 10.35 2.63 -28.30
N THR A 294 10.82 1.59 -27.62
CA THR A 294 10.74 0.20 -28.09
C THR A 294 9.28 -0.25 -28.20
N GLY A 295 8.45 0.10 -27.20
CA GLY A 295 7.00 -0.09 -27.23
C GLY A 295 6.24 0.83 -28.20
N LYS A 296 6.94 1.69 -28.95
CA LYS A 296 6.37 2.67 -29.89
C LYS A 296 5.35 3.61 -29.23
N VAL A 297 5.55 3.91 -27.95
CA VAL A 297 4.73 4.87 -27.20
C VAL A 297 5.16 6.29 -27.56
N MET A 298 4.20 7.10 -28.00
CA MET A 298 4.43 8.52 -28.31
C MET A 298 4.13 9.37 -27.08
N TYR A 299 5.09 10.18 -26.66
CA TYR A 299 4.97 11.06 -25.50
C TYR A 299 5.87 12.29 -25.64
N THR A 300 5.59 13.32 -24.83
CA THR A 300 6.40 14.53 -24.68
C THR A 300 7.12 14.58 -23.33
N ILE A 301 6.52 13.99 -22.29
CA ILE A 301 7.06 13.85 -20.92
C ILE A 301 6.67 12.47 -20.41
N ALA A 302 7.55 11.81 -19.67
CA ALA A 302 7.29 10.53 -19.03
C ALA A 302 7.84 10.51 -17.59
N GLY A 303 7.25 9.68 -16.74
CA GLY A 303 7.71 9.39 -15.38
C GLY A 303 7.32 7.98 -14.98
N GLU A 304 8.00 7.42 -13.99
CA GLU A 304 7.79 6.04 -13.56
C GLU A 304 7.77 5.93 -12.03
N ASN A 305 6.89 5.08 -11.52
CA ASN A 305 6.96 4.57 -10.15
C ASN A 305 7.11 3.04 -10.22
N ILE A 306 7.97 2.47 -9.40
CA ILE A 306 8.13 1.01 -9.25
C ILE A 306 7.96 0.59 -7.78
N ALA A 307 7.40 -0.60 -7.55
CA ALA A 307 7.28 -1.22 -6.24
C ALA A 307 7.42 -2.74 -6.35
N ALA A 308 7.97 -3.40 -5.33
CA ALA A 308 8.11 -4.85 -5.30
C ALA A 308 7.71 -5.44 -3.95
N LYS A 309 7.27 -6.70 -3.97
CA LYS A 309 7.02 -7.57 -2.82
C LYS A 309 6.04 -7.03 -1.78
N TYR A 310 5.22 -6.05 -2.14
CA TYR A 310 4.09 -5.63 -1.33
C TYR A 310 3.04 -6.75 -1.24
N VAL A 311 2.23 -6.70 -0.18
CA VAL A 311 1.15 -7.65 0.08
C VAL A 311 0.14 -7.67 -1.08
N ASP A 312 -0.22 -6.49 -1.59
CA ASP A 312 -1.15 -6.29 -2.69
C ASP A 312 -1.02 -4.88 -3.31
N ALA A 313 -1.86 -4.60 -4.32
CA ALA A 313 -1.95 -3.32 -5.01
C ALA A 313 -2.25 -2.12 -4.09
N ILE A 314 -3.02 -2.32 -3.03
CA ILE A 314 -3.37 -1.25 -2.09
C ILE A 314 -2.12 -0.87 -1.28
N GLU A 315 -1.38 -1.85 -0.77
CA GLU A 315 -0.17 -1.59 0.02
C GLU A 315 0.95 -0.98 -0.84
N ALA A 316 1.10 -1.40 -2.11
CA ALA A 316 2.00 -0.76 -3.06
C ALA A 316 1.61 0.72 -3.30
N MET A 317 0.32 1.00 -3.42
CA MET A 317 -0.20 2.35 -3.64
C MET A 317 0.05 3.28 -2.45
N GLU A 318 -0.22 2.81 -1.24
CA GLU A 318 0.04 3.56 0.00
C GLU A 318 1.55 3.77 0.22
N GLY A 319 2.38 2.82 -0.20
CA GLY A 319 3.84 2.96 -0.26
C GLY A 319 4.28 4.09 -1.18
N TRP A 320 3.78 4.14 -2.43
CA TRP A 320 4.06 5.24 -3.35
C TRP A 320 3.55 6.58 -2.83
N LEU A 321 2.33 6.63 -2.27
CA LEU A 321 1.74 7.85 -1.72
C LEU A 321 2.61 8.46 -0.60
N ASN A 322 3.25 7.60 0.19
CA ASN A 322 4.11 7.95 1.31
C ASN A 322 5.61 8.02 0.97
N SER A 323 6.01 7.93 -0.30
CA SER A 323 7.39 8.25 -0.73
C SER A 323 7.38 9.52 -1.57
N LYS A 324 8.27 10.47 -1.24
CA LYS A 324 8.20 11.83 -1.80
C LYS A 324 8.37 11.82 -3.33
N GLY A 325 9.36 11.08 -3.85
CA GLY A 325 9.62 11.00 -5.29
C GLY A 325 8.42 10.41 -6.04
N HIS A 326 7.92 9.28 -5.57
CA HIS A 326 6.79 8.60 -6.20
C HIS A 326 5.49 9.39 -6.15
N ARG A 327 5.24 10.06 -5.01
CA ARG A 327 4.12 10.97 -4.82
C ARG A 327 4.19 12.14 -5.80
N ASP A 328 5.36 12.77 -5.92
CA ASP A 328 5.55 13.90 -6.83
C ASP A 328 5.29 13.48 -8.29
N THR A 329 5.70 12.27 -8.70
CA THR A 329 5.38 11.69 -10.02
C THR A 329 3.87 11.47 -10.17
N MET A 330 3.23 10.79 -9.22
CA MET A 330 1.80 10.47 -9.26
C MET A 330 0.90 11.73 -9.32
N LEU A 331 1.29 12.78 -8.61
CA LEU A 331 0.57 14.05 -8.52
C LEU A 331 1.07 15.10 -9.52
N ASN A 332 1.93 14.73 -10.46
CA ASN A 332 2.36 15.67 -11.49
C ASN A 332 1.19 15.98 -12.45
N LYS A 333 0.82 17.25 -12.50
CA LYS A 333 -0.27 17.79 -13.33
C LYS A 333 0.00 17.75 -14.84
N GLU A 334 1.25 17.54 -15.25
CA GLU A 334 1.62 17.52 -16.67
C GLU A 334 1.26 16.19 -17.35
N PHE A 335 1.12 15.11 -16.58
CA PHE A 335 0.72 13.82 -17.12
C PHE A 335 -0.75 13.79 -17.50
N THR A 336 -1.03 13.11 -18.61
CA THR A 336 -2.39 12.96 -19.16
C THR A 336 -2.80 11.51 -19.30
N HIS A 337 -1.84 10.58 -19.32
CA HIS A 337 -2.11 9.15 -19.41
C HIS A 337 -1.26 8.34 -18.42
N LEU A 338 -1.73 7.13 -18.15
CA LEU A 338 -1.10 6.14 -17.29
C LEU A 338 -1.22 4.76 -17.92
N GLY A 339 -0.11 4.03 -17.98
CA GLY A 339 -0.10 2.58 -18.13
C GLY A 339 0.39 1.94 -16.84
N VAL A 340 -0.25 0.85 -16.41
CA VAL A 340 0.13 0.11 -15.20
C VAL A 340 0.46 -1.32 -15.59
N GLY A 341 1.59 -1.82 -15.12
CA GLY A 341 2.03 -3.18 -15.38
C GLY A 341 2.34 -3.93 -14.11
N VAL A 342 1.75 -5.11 -13.94
CA VAL A 342 2.01 -5.97 -12.78
C VAL A 342 2.47 -7.34 -13.25
N TYR A 343 3.57 -7.82 -12.67
CA TYR A 343 4.01 -9.20 -12.85
C TYR A 343 4.34 -9.77 -11.48
N GLN A 344 3.65 -10.84 -11.07
CA GLN A 344 3.76 -11.37 -9.71
C GLN A 344 3.50 -10.26 -8.67
N LYS A 345 4.45 -9.99 -7.77
CA LYS A 345 4.41 -8.89 -6.80
C LYS A 345 5.33 -7.73 -7.20
N TYR A 346 5.55 -7.49 -8.50
CA TYR A 346 6.25 -6.32 -9.03
C TYR A 346 5.26 -5.42 -9.76
N TYR A 347 5.26 -4.14 -9.41
CA TYR A 347 4.29 -3.16 -9.86
C TYR A 347 5.01 -1.98 -10.50
N THR A 348 4.55 -1.54 -11.67
CA THR A 348 5.10 -0.39 -12.39
C THR A 348 3.97 0.54 -12.84
N GLN A 349 4.09 1.83 -12.55
CA GLN A 349 3.26 2.90 -13.12
C GLN A 349 4.10 3.72 -14.10
N ASN A 350 3.71 3.74 -15.37
CA ASN A 350 4.32 4.61 -16.38
C ASN A 350 3.36 5.73 -16.75
N PHE A 351 3.72 6.94 -16.36
CA PHE A 351 2.99 8.16 -16.62
C PHE A 351 3.51 8.81 -17.89
N ILE A 352 2.62 9.28 -18.76
CA ILE A 352 3.01 10.03 -19.96
C ILE A 352 2.14 11.26 -20.20
N ARG A 353 2.71 12.20 -20.94
CA ARG A 353 1.97 13.29 -21.59
C ARG A 353 2.00 13.09 -23.10
N LYS A 354 0.84 12.98 -23.74
CA LYS A 354 0.70 12.96 -25.20
C LYS A 354 0.74 14.35 -25.83
#